data_AF-A0A958JC17-F1
#
_entry.id   AF-A0A958JC17-F1
#
_cell.length_a   1.000
_cell.length_b   1.000
_cell.length_c   1.000
_cell.angle_alpha   90.00
_cell.angle_beta   90.00
_cell.angle_gamma   90.00
#
_symmetry.space_group_name_H-M   'P 1'
#
loop_
_entity.id
_entity.type
_entity.pdbx_description
1 polymer ?
#
loop_
_entity_poly.entity_id
_entity_poly.type
_entity_poly.pdbx_seq_one_letter_code
_entity_poly.pdbx_strand_id
1 'polypeptide(L)' 'MISFAVIIQARMNSSRLPGKTLMDLGGKSILQHQIDSIKKCPKVDLVIVATSDQSTDDPIYDYCKK' A
#
# COMPACT_ATOMS: atom_id res chain seq x y z
N MET A 1 17.65 14.18 -15.78
CA MET A 1 16.36 13.48 -15.89
C MET A 1 15.75 13.48 -14.49
N ILE A 2 14.50 13.91 -14.33
CA ILE A 2 13.82 13.91 -13.03
C ILE A 2 13.08 12.59 -12.90
N SER A 3 13.20 11.93 -11.74
CA SER A 3 12.41 10.74 -11.42
C SER A 3 11.43 11.03 -10.29
N PHE A 4 10.23 10.49 -10.37
CA PHE A 4 9.19 10.63 -9.36
C PHE A 4 8.89 9.27 -8.72
N ALA A 5 9.06 9.21 -7.40
CA ALA A 5 8.63 8.10 -6.57
C ALA A 5 7.41 8.48 -5.74
N VAL A 6 6.50 7.54 -5.55
CA VAL A 6 5.36 7.66 -4.64
C VAL A 6 5.54 6.67 -3.51
N ILE A 7 5.51 7.17 -2.27
CA ILE A 7 5.62 6.35 -1.06
C ILE A 7 4.25 6.27 -0.40
N ILE A 8 3.71 5.07 -0.30
CA ILE A 8 2.47 4.76 0.41
C ILE A 8 2.87 4.26 1.81
N GLN A 9 2.55 5.04 2.84
CA GLN A 9 2.69 4.56 4.21
C GLN A 9 1.51 3.65 4.56
N ALA A 10 1.79 2.44 5.00
CA ALA A 10 0.78 1.42 5.28
C ALA A 10 1.06 0.73 6.63
N ARG A 11 0.01 0.53 7.42
CA ARG A 11 0.04 -0.20 8.70
C ARG A 11 -1.28 -0.93 8.96
N MET A 12 -1.27 -1.97 9.78
CA MET A 12 -2.46 -2.76 10.12
C MET A 12 -3.25 -2.16 11.29
N ASN A 13 -2.57 -1.45 12.21
CA ASN A 13 -3.14 -0.92 13.45
C ASN A 13 -3.91 0.40 13.26
N SER A 14 -5.00 0.37 12.50
CA SER A 14 -5.98 1.45 12.42
C SER A 14 -6.97 1.39 13.59
N SER A 15 -7.08 2.46 14.39
CA SER A 15 -7.93 2.45 15.61
C SER A 15 -9.43 2.53 15.32
N ARG A 16 -9.84 3.27 14.28
CA ARG A 16 -11.26 3.44 13.90
C ARG A 16 -11.79 2.34 13.00
N LEU A 17 -10.92 1.75 12.18
CA LEU A 17 -11.24 0.67 11.25
C LEU A 17 -10.06 -0.31 11.21
N PRO A 18 -9.97 -1.25 12.16
CA PRO A 18 -8.89 -2.22 12.23
C PRO A 18 -8.72 -2.99 10.91
N GLY A 19 -7.47 -3.21 10.50
CA GLY A 19 -7.17 -3.94 9.26
C GLY A 19 -7.52 -3.20 7.97
N LYS A 20 -7.88 -1.90 8.02
CA LYS A 20 -8.28 -1.08 6.86
C LYS A 20 -7.38 -1.28 5.62
N THR A 21 -6.06 -1.30 5.79
CA THR A 21 -5.11 -1.38 4.68
C THR A 21 -5.35 -2.57 3.76
N LEU A 22 -5.62 -3.75 4.33
CA LEU A 22 -5.82 -5.00 3.61
C LEU A 22 -7.29 -5.45 3.56
N MET A 23 -8.21 -4.65 4.10
CA MET A 23 -9.64 -4.89 4.01
C MET A 23 -10.07 -4.98 2.54
N ASP A 24 -10.85 -6.01 2.21
CA ASP A 24 -11.45 -6.15 0.89
C ASP A 24 -12.46 -5.03 0.65
N LEU A 25 -12.32 -4.35 -0.49
CA LEU A 25 -13.21 -3.32 -0.95
C LEU A 25 -13.55 -3.60 -2.42
N GLY A 26 -14.53 -4.48 -2.65
CA GLY A 26 -14.95 -4.83 -4.01
C GLY A 26 -13.94 -5.74 -4.72
N GLY A 27 -13.44 -6.78 -4.03
CA GLY A 27 -12.58 -7.82 -4.60
C GLY A 27 -11.08 -7.44 -4.68
N LYS A 28 -10.69 -6.32 -4.08
CA LYS A 28 -9.31 -5.85 -3.96
C LYS A 28 -9.11 -5.17 -2.61
N SER A 29 -7.90 -5.26 -2.06
CA SER A 29 -7.57 -4.51 -0.84
C SER A 29 -7.60 -2.99 -1.08
N ILE A 30 -7.85 -2.22 -0.03
CA ILE A 30 -7.72 -0.74 -0.08
C ILE A 30 -6.33 -0.33 -0.57
N LEU A 31 -5.27 -1.03 -0.15
CA LEU A 31 -3.91 -0.81 -0.63
C LEU A 31 -3.78 -1.04 -2.15
N GLN A 32 -4.40 -2.08 -2.69
CA GLN A 32 -4.34 -2.35 -4.13
C GLN A 32 -5.02 -1.26 -4.95
N HIS A 33 -6.16 -0.74 -4.47
CA HIS A 33 -6.84 0.36 -5.15
C HIS A 33 -5.95 1.61 -5.23
N GLN A 34 -5.16 1.89 -4.19
CA GLN A 34 -4.18 2.98 -4.21
C GLN A 34 -3.08 2.71 -5.22
N ILE A 35 -2.45 1.53 -5.19
CA ILE A 35 -1.39 1.14 -6.12
C ILE A 35 -1.87 1.22 -7.57
N ASP A 36 -3.04 0.66 -7.88
CA ASP A 36 -3.62 0.66 -9.22
C ASP A 36 -3.92 2.08 -9.72
N SER A 37 -4.34 2.97 -8.82
CA SER A 37 -4.60 4.38 -9.15
C SER A 37 -3.29 5.13 -9.43
N ILE A 38 -2.25 4.91 -8.62
CA ILE A 38 -0.94 5.54 -8.79
C ILE A 38 -0.26 5.05 -10.08
N LYS A 39 -0.38 3.76 -10.42
CA LYS A 39 0.18 3.19 -11.65
C LYS A 39 -0.43 3.77 -12.94
N LYS A 40 -1.58 4.46 -12.87
CA LYS A 40 -2.15 5.20 -14.00
C LYS A 40 -1.49 6.55 -14.24
N CYS A 41 -0.67 7.05 -13.30
CA CYS A 41 0.01 8.33 -13.43
C CYS A 41 1.25 8.19 -14.33
N PRO A 42 1.29 8.82 -15.52
CA PRO A 42 2.35 8.61 -16.51
C PRO A 42 3.74 9.15 -16.10
N LYS A 43 3.81 9.93 -15.02
CA LYS A 43 5.04 10.53 -14.50
C LYS A 43 5.65 9.76 -13.33
N VAL A 44 4.97 8.74 -12.79
CA VAL A 44 5.45 8.00 -11.62
C VAL A 44 6.32 6.85 -12.10
N ASP A 45 7.59 6.84 -11.70
CA ASP A 45 8.54 5.79 -12.08
C ASP A 45 8.55 4.65 -11.07
N LEU A 46 8.27 4.96 -9.80
CA LEU A 46 8.39 4.01 -8.70
C LEU A 46 7.27 4.18 -7.68
N VAL A 47 6.68 3.05 -7.27
CA VAL A 47 5.72 2.98 -6.17
C VAL A 47 6.34 2.14 -5.06
N ILE A 48 6.45 2.72 -3.86
CA ILE A 48 7.03 2.10 -2.68
C ILE A 48 5.94 2.00 -1.62
N VAL A 49 5.73 0.81 -1.06
CA VAL A 49 4.91 0.65 0.14
C VAL A 49 5.87 0.63 1.34
N ALA A 50 5.78 1.66 2.19
CA ALA A 50 6.54 1.76 3.42
C ALA A 50 5.67 1.29 4.60
N THR A 51 6.10 0.22 5.25
CA THR A 51 5.43 -0.33 6.43
C THR A 51 6.40 -0.40 7.62
N SER A 52 5.92 -0.74 8.82
CA SER A 52 6.80 -0.82 10.00
C SER A 52 7.50 -2.17 10.09
N ASP A 53 8.45 -2.28 11.01
CA ASP A 53 9.12 -3.51 11.42
C ASP A 53 8.32 -4.32 12.46
N GLN A 54 7.12 -3.86 12.83
CA GLN A 54 6.26 -4.57 13.76
C GLN A 54 5.62 -5.77 13.07
N SER A 55 5.62 -6.93 13.73
CA SER A 55 5.00 -8.15 13.19
C SER A 55 3.52 -8.01 12.88
N THR A 56 2.83 -7.04 13.49
CA THR A 56 1.44 -6.71 13.13
C THR A 56 1.30 -6.26 11.67
N ASP A 57 2.37 -5.73 11.07
CA ASP A 57 2.40 -5.23 9.69
C ASP A 57 2.95 -6.26 8.69
N ASP A 58 3.41 -7.45 9.12
CA ASP A 58 3.86 -8.54 8.24
C ASP A 58 2.85 -8.88 7.11
N PRO A 59 1.52 -8.86 7.34
CA PRO A 59 0.56 -9.08 6.27
C PRO A 59 0.70 -8.10 5.10
N ILE A 60 1.14 -6.86 5.35
CA ILE A 60 1.37 -5.86 4.31
C ILE A 60 2.62 -6.21 3.50
N TYR A 61 3.69 -6.62 4.16
CA TYR A 61 4.90 -7.10 3.49
C TYR A 61 4.60 -8.30 2.60
N ASP A 62 3.91 -9.32 3.14
CA ASP A 62 3.53 -10.52 2.40
C ASP A 62 2.58 -10.21 1.25
N TYR A 63 1.68 -9.24 1.42
CA TYR A 63 0.80 -8.77 0.36
C TYR A 63 1.59 -8.16 -0.81
N CYS A 64 2.61 -7.35 -0.52
CA CYS A 64 3.42 -6.67 -1.54
C CYS A 64 4.50 -7.54 -2.20
N LYS A 65 4.85 -8.70 -1.61
CA LYS A 65 5.87 -9.61 -2.13
C LYS A 65 5.34 -10.56 -3.22
N LYS A 66 4.02 -10.74 -3.30
CA LYS A 66 3.34 -11.56 -4.32
C LYS A 66 3.40 -10.91 -5.70
#